data_AF-A0A934LQK6-F1
#
_entry.id   AF-A0A934LQK6-F1
#
_cell.length_a   1.000
_cell.length_b   1.000
_cell.length_c   1.000
_cell.angle_alpha   90.00
_cell.angle_beta   90.00
_cell.angle_gamma   90.00
#
_symmetry.space_group_name_H-M   'P 1'
#
loop_
_entity.id
_entity.type
_entity.pdbx_description
1 polymer ?
#
loop_
_entity_poly.entity_id
_entity_poly.type
_entity_poly.pdbx_seq_one_letter_code
_entity_poly.pdbx_strand_id
1 'polypeptide(L)' 'MNPQIGKAAFRIAIFVTGTAAVLLPFQEPGTAEFGVTILTVLIGLAAIGVIAFVVRRSMR' A
#
# COMPACT_ATOMS: atom_id res chain seq x y z
N MET A 1 -5.16 19.17 4.73
CA MET A 1 -3.95 18.40 4.33
C MET A 1 -3.15 19.23 3.35
N ASN A 2 -1.83 19.35 3.52
CA ASN A 2 -0.99 19.88 2.43
C ASN A 2 -1.09 18.89 1.25
N PRO A 3 -1.57 19.32 0.07
CA PRO A 3 -1.76 18.44 -1.10
C PRO A 3 -0.47 17.70 -1.49
N GLN A 4 0.69 18.30 -1.24
CA GLN A 4 1.98 17.68 -1.51
C GLN A 4 2.24 16.47 -0.60
N ILE A 5 1.86 16.55 0.69
CA ILE A 5 2.02 15.44 1.65
C ILE A 5 1.12 14.27 1.26
N GLY A 6 -0.14 14.54 0.88
CA GLY A 6 -1.06 13.48 0.43
C GLY A 6 -0.57 12.77 -0.84
N LYS A 7 -0.03 13.52 -1.80
CA LYS A 7 0.53 12.97 -3.04
C LYS A 7 1.80 12.14 -2.80
N ALA A 8 2.66 12.57 -1.89
CA ALA A 8 3.86 11.84 -1.50
C ALA A 8 3.49 10.53 -0.78
N ALA A 9 2.60 10.59 0.21
CA ALA A 9 2.13 9.43 0.95
C ALA A 9 1.46 8.39 0.02
N PHE A 10 0.63 8.83 -0.92
CA PHE A 10 0.00 7.95 -1.90
C PHE A 10 1.02 7.25 -2.81
N ARG A 11 2.01 7.99 -3.31
CA ARG A 11 3.10 7.41 -4.13
C ARG A 11 3.91 6.38 -3.36
N ILE A 12 4.26 6.67 -2.11
CA ILE A 12 5.00 5.75 -1.25
C ILE A 12 4.15 4.50 -0.99
N ALA A 13 2.87 4.66 -0.64
CA ALA A 13 1.97 3.55 -0.39
C ALA A 13 1.85 2.63 -1.62
N ILE A 14 1.67 3.20 -2.82
CA ILE A 14 1.65 2.42 -4.07
C ILE A 14 2.98 1.70 -4.30
N PHE A 15 4.10 2.39 -4.14
CA PHE A 15 5.41 1.81 -4.39
C PHE A 15 5.70 0.62 -3.47
N VAL A 16 5.48 0.78 -2.16
CA VAL A 16 5.70 -0.28 -1.17
C VAL A 16 4.76 -1.46 -1.42
N THR A 17 3.46 -1.18 -1.60
CA THR A 17 2.46 -2.22 -1.84
C THR A 17 2.72 -2.98 -3.13
N GLY A 18 3.04 -2.26 -4.21
CA GLY A 18 3.34 -2.85 -5.52
C GLY A 18 4.60 -3.69 -5.48
N THR A 19 5.66 -3.21 -4.82
CA THR A 19 6.90 -3.99 -4.66
C THR A 19 6.67 -5.26 -3.84
N ALA A 20 5.95 -5.16 -2.72
CA ALA A 20 5.60 -6.32 -1.90
C ALA A 20 4.74 -7.34 -2.68
N ALA A 21 3.78 -6.86 -3.47
CA ALA A 21 2.93 -7.72 -4.29
C ALA A 21 3.72 -8.43 -5.41
N VAL A 22 4.71 -7.75 -5.99
CA VAL A 22 5.63 -8.34 -6.98
C VAL A 22 6.55 -9.37 -6.33
N LEU A 23 7.03 -9.14 -5.11
CA LEU A 23 7.91 -10.07 -4.39
C LEU A 23 7.19 -11.33 -3.90
N LEU A 24 5.90 -11.23 -3.55
CA LEU A 24 5.09 -12.30 -3.01
C LEU A 24 5.19 -13.65 -3.76
N PRO A 25 5.04 -13.74 -5.11
CA PRO A 25 5.15 -15.00 -5.83
C PRO A 25 6.57 -15.62 -5.85
N PHE A 26 7.61 -14.84 -5.49
CA PHE A 26 8.99 -15.33 -5.42
C PHE A 26 9.38 -15.85 -4.04
N GLN A 27 8.51 -15.68 -3.03
CA GLN A 27 8.75 -16.13 -1.67
C GLN A 27 8.23 -17.55 -1.44
N GLU A 28 8.96 -18.31 -0.63
CA GLU A 28 8.60 -19.67 -0.27
C GLU A 28 7.40 -19.70 0.69
N PRO A 29 6.29 -20.38 0.33
CA PRO A 29 5.11 -20.49 1.18
C PRO A 29 5.42 -21.17 2.52
N GLY A 30 4.78 -20.71 3.60
CA GLY A 30 4.95 -21.27 4.94
C GLY A 30 6.08 -20.64 5.75
N THR A 31 6.82 -19.69 5.18
CA THR A 31 7.82 -18.90 5.90
C THR A 31 7.22 -17.68 6.60
N ALA A 32 7.90 -17.18 7.63
CA ALA A 32 7.52 -15.94 8.29
C ALA A 32 7.54 -14.74 7.31
N GLU A 33 8.51 -14.73 6.39
CA GLU A 33 8.64 -13.71 5.35
C GLU A 33 7.40 -13.64 4.45
N PHE A 34 6.89 -14.79 4.01
CA PHE A 34 5.67 -14.87 3.20
C PHE A 34 4.47 -14.26 3.94
N GLY A 35 4.28 -14.61 5.21
CA GLY A 35 3.20 -14.07 6.04
C GLY A 35 3.29 -12.55 6.22
N VAL A 36 4.48 -12.03 6.50
CA VAL A 36 4.71 -10.58 6.65
C VAL A 36 4.49 -9.84 5.33
N THR A 37 4.87 -10.43 4.20
CA THR A 37 4.70 -9.82 2.89
C THR A 37 3.22 -9.78 2.49
N ILE A 38 2.44 -10.82 2.79
CA ILE A 38 0.97 -10.78 2.65
C ILE A 38 0.38 -9.63 3.47
N LEU A 39 0.73 -9.55 4.77
CA LEU A 39 0.23 -8.49 5.64
C LEU A 39 0.60 -7.10 5.13
N THR A 40 1.82 -6.94 4.62
CA THR A 40 2.30 -5.68 4.04
C THR A 40 1.47 -5.28 2.83
N VAL A 41 1.15 -6.22 1.93
CA VAL A 41 0.28 -5.96 0.78
C VAL A 41 -1.13 -5.55 1.24
N LEU A 42 -1.71 -6.25 2.21
CA LEU A 42 -3.05 -5.95 2.73
C LEU A 42 -3.14 -4.56 3.38
N ILE A 43 -2.17 -4.23 4.24
CA ILE A 43 -2.09 -2.92 4.90
C ILE A 43 -1.88 -1.82 3.86
N GLY A 44 -0.99 -2.07 2.89
CA GLY A 44 -0.71 -1.16 1.79
C GLY A 44 -1.95 -0.85 0.95
N LEU A 45 -2.72 -1.88 0.57
CA LEU A 45 -3.99 -1.73 -0.14
C LEU A 45 -5.02 -0.94 0.68
N ALA A 46 -5.13 -1.23 1.98
CA ALA A 46 -6.02 -0.49 2.88
C ALA A 46 -5.63 1.00 2.95
N ALA A 47 -4.34 1.31 3.10
CA ALA A 47 -3.84 2.67 3.13
C ALA A 47 -4.12 3.42 1.82
N ILE A 48 -3.85 2.79 0.67
CA ILE A 48 -4.17 3.33 -0.66
C ILE A 48 -5.67 3.63 -0.77
N GLY A 49 -6.53 2.69 -0.34
CA GLY A 49 -7.98 2.85 -0.35
C GLY A 49 -8.45 4.02 0.52
N VAL A 50 -7.93 4.15 1.74
CA VAL A 50 -8.26 5.26 2.64
C VAL A 50 -7.81 6.60 2.06
N ILE A 51 -6.58 6.70 1.55
CA ILE A 51 -6.06 7.93 0.95
C ILE A 51 -6.92 8.31 -0.27
N ALA A 52 -7.22 7.35 -1.15
CA ALA A 52 -8.06 7.58 -2.32
C ALA A 52 -9.48 8.04 -1.92
N PHE A 53 -10.06 7.43 -0.89
CA PHE A 53 -11.38 7.82 -0.37
C PHE A 53 -11.39 9.24 0.18
N VAL A 54 -10.41 9.61 1.02
CA VAL A 54 -10.29 10.95 1.61
C VAL A 54 -10.10 12.01 0.52
N VAL A 55 -9.22 11.75 -0.46
CA VAL A 55 -9.00 12.68 -1.59
C VAL A 55 -10.27 12.85 -2.40
N ARG A 56 -10.98 11.76 -2.72
CA ARG A 56 -12.22 11.79 -3.50
C ARG A 56 -13.35 12.53 -2.77
N ARG A 57 -13.39 12.44 -1.44
CA ARG A 57 -14.33 13.20 -0.61
C ARG A 57 -13.96 14.67 -0.48
N SER A 58 -12.67 15.00 -0.48
CA SER A 58 -12.19 16.39 -0.39
C SER A 58 -12.35 17.18 -1.69
N MET A 59 -12.51 16.47 -2.83
CA MET A 59 -12.76 17.07 -4.15
C MET A 59 -14.25 17.30 -4.45
N ARG A 60 -15.16 16.81 -3.60
CA ARG A 60 -16.62 17.08 -3.66
C ARG A 60 -16.97 18.13 -2.62
#